data_AF-E4V4R5-F1
#
_entry.id   AF-E4V4R5-F1
#
_cell.length_a   1.000
_cell.length_b   1.000
_cell.length_c   1.000
_cell.angle_alpha   90.00
_cell.angle_beta   90.00
_cell.angle_gamma   90.00
#
_symmetry.space_group_name_H-M   'P 1'
#
loop_
_entity.id
_entity.type
_entity.pdbx_description
1 polymer ?
#
loop_
_entity_poly.entity_id
_entity_poly.type
_entity_poly.pdbx_seq_one_letter_code
_entity_poly.pdbx_strand_id
1 'polypeptide(L)'
;MRVLLAFAFLASFASAAVESLHGPFTINSVVYGENMTLAGSNDEQIKFIGTTDSYWIIQSVARDAKPWHTIEKYSRITQQSHYINFKEHKAGEPATISTGAGSIFEFEYAGFAIFRFASIDHPDLKTKLYWTVKNNGTESQPDLYLALEPEGVGYQIFTVFNRPVIP
;
A
#
# COMPACT_ATOMS: atom_id res chain seq x y z
N MET A 1 34.28 1.81 15.17
CA MET A 1 33.51 0.54 15.15
C MET A 1 32.26 0.53 16.04
N ARG A 2 31.81 1.67 16.63
CA ARG A 2 30.53 1.75 17.37
C ARG A 2 29.34 2.17 16.48
N VAL A 3 29.62 2.89 15.39
CA VAL A 3 28.61 3.38 14.45
C VAL A 3 28.01 2.23 13.61
N LEU A 4 28.83 1.26 13.16
CA LEU A 4 28.38 0.12 12.35
C LEU A 4 27.39 -0.81 13.07
N LEU A 5 27.50 -0.96 14.39
CA LEU A 5 26.60 -1.83 15.17
C LEU A 5 25.18 -1.24 15.25
N ALA A 6 25.06 0.08 15.40
CA ALA A 6 23.76 0.74 15.44
C ALA A 6 23.00 0.62 14.11
N PHE A 7 23.71 0.77 12.98
CA PHE A 7 23.13 0.57 11.64
C PHE A 7 22.66 -0.86 11.41
N ALA A 8 23.43 -1.86 11.85
CA ALA A 8 23.02 -3.27 11.72
C ALA A 8 21.75 -3.58 12.53
N PHE A 9 21.64 -3.05 13.75
CA PHE A 9 20.43 -3.19 14.57
C PHE A 9 19.22 -2.49 13.94
N LEU A 10 19.36 -1.24 13.48
CA LEU A 10 18.28 -0.49 12.80
C LEU A 10 17.80 -1.18 11.51
N ALA A 11 18.73 -1.72 10.71
CA ALA A 11 18.38 -2.46 9.50
C ALA A 11 17.63 -3.77 9.81
N SER A 12 17.95 -4.42 10.93
CA SER A 12 17.27 -5.65 11.37
C SER A 12 15.82 -5.38 11.76
N PHE A 13 15.54 -4.27 12.44
CA PHE A 13 14.16 -3.87 12.76
C PHE A 13 13.35 -3.49 11.52
N ALA A 14 13.97 -2.86 10.52
CA ALA A 14 13.31 -2.54 9.26
C ALA A 14 12.94 -3.81 8.46
N SER A 15 13.85 -4.80 8.38
CA SER A 15 13.57 -6.09 7.70
C SER A 15 12.50 -6.89 8.44
N ALA A 16 12.63 -7.05 9.76
CA ALA A 16 11.69 -7.82 10.57
C ALA A 16 10.29 -7.20 10.60
N ALA A 17 10.18 -5.86 10.61
CA ALA A 17 8.90 -5.18 10.54
C ALA A 17 8.15 -5.54 9.25
N VAL A 18 8.85 -5.67 8.13
CA VAL A 18 8.24 -5.96 6.82
C VAL A 18 8.00 -7.45 6.62
N GLU A 19 8.91 -8.33 7.05
CA GLU A 19 8.74 -9.80 7.01
C GLU A 19 7.51 -10.29 7.80
N SER A 20 7.06 -9.51 8.78
CA SER A 20 5.87 -9.80 9.58
C SER A 20 4.53 -9.35 8.96
N LEU A 21 4.55 -8.68 7.80
CA LEU A 21 3.34 -8.15 7.14
C LEU A 21 2.65 -9.21 6.29
N HIS A 22 2.09 -10.20 6.97
CA HIS A 22 1.22 -11.19 6.34
C HIS A 22 -0.11 -11.31 7.10
N GLY A 23 -1.22 -11.15 6.38
CA GLY A 23 -2.56 -11.24 6.95
C GLY A 23 -3.40 -9.96 6.80
N PRO A 24 -4.43 -9.78 7.64
CA PRO A 24 -5.37 -8.67 7.53
C PRO A 24 -4.83 -7.38 8.17
N PHE A 25 -4.78 -6.31 7.39
CA PHE A 25 -4.31 -5.00 7.83
C PHE A 25 -5.23 -3.88 7.35
N THR A 26 -5.30 -2.81 8.13
CA THR A 26 -5.79 -1.52 7.67
C THR A 26 -4.59 -0.69 7.21
N ILE A 27 -4.72 -0.08 6.03
CA ILE A 27 -3.72 0.83 5.47
C ILE A 27 -4.31 2.24 5.54
N ASN A 28 -3.58 3.17 6.15
CA ASN A 28 -4.05 4.52 6.42
C ASN A 28 -3.09 5.55 5.82
N SER A 29 -3.64 6.61 5.23
CA SER A 29 -2.85 7.76 4.80
C SER A 29 -2.47 8.59 6.02
N VAL A 30 -1.17 8.69 6.33
CA VAL A 30 -0.71 9.46 7.50
C VAL A 30 -1.12 10.93 7.43
N VAL A 31 -1.20 11.48 6.22
CA VAL A 31 -1.48 12.90 6.00
C VAL A 31 -2.96 13.21 6.18
N TYR A 32 -3.84 12.38 5.62
CA TYR A 32 -5.27 12.63 5.67
C TYR A 32 -5.95 11.97 6.87
N GLY A 33 -5.29 11.00 7.52
CA GLY A 33 -5.88 10.20 8.60
C GLY A 33 -6.95 9.23 8.11
N GLU A 34 -7.12 9.06 6.80
CA GLU A 34 -8.18 8.27 6.19
C GLU A 34 -7.72 6.86 5.79
N ASN A 35 -8.64 5.89 5.86
CA ASN A 35 -8.36 4.49 5.60
C ASN A 35 -8.58 4.12 4.14
N MET A 36 -7.70 3.27 3.60
CA MET A 36 -7.83 2.74 2.26
C MET A 36 -9.03 1.79 2.14
N THR A 37 -9.87 2.00 1.14
CA THR A 37 -11.07 1.22 0.86
C THR A 37 -11.36 1.15 -0.65
N LEU A 38 -12.28 0.27 -1.04
CA LEU A 38 -12.91 0.30 -2.36
C LEU A 38 -13.96 1.41 -2.41
N ALA A 39 -14.12 2.03 -3.56
CA ALA A 39 -15.04 3.14 -3.80
C ALA A 39 -16.55 2.76 -3.83
N GLY A 40 -16.89 1.51 -3.48
CA GLY A 40 -18.27 1.02 -3.43
C GLY A 40 -18.54 -0.04 -4.50
N SER A 41 -19.80 -0.47 -4.63
CA SER A 41 -20.18 -1.68 -5.36
C SER A 41 -19.95 -1.65 -6.88
N ASN A 42 -19.75 -0.48 -7.49
CA ASN A 42 -19.59 -0.31 -8.94
C ASN A 42 -18.33 0.46 -9.33
N ASP A 43 -17.51 0.86 -8.38
CA ASP A 43 -16.32 1.67 -8.63
C ASP A 43 -15.08 0.84 -8.33
N GLU A 44 -14.29 0.62 -9.37
CA GLU A 44 -13.05 -0.17 -9.34
C GLU A 44 -11.90 0.60 -8.69
N GLN A 45 -12.10 1.87 -8.33
CA GLN A 45 -11.07 2.73 -7.78
C GLN A 45 -10.79 2.46 -6.29
N ILE A 46 -9.52 2.63 -5.92
CA ILE A 46 -9.06 2.64 -4.53
C ILE A 46 -9.17 4.06 -3.96
N LYS A 47 -9.93 4.22 -2.87
CA LYS A 47 -10.17 5.50 -2.19
C LYS A 47 -9.70 5.49 -0.74
N PHE A 48 -9.57 6.69 -0.16
CA PHE A 48 -9.28 6.86 1.27
C PHE A 48 -10.46 7.54 1.97
N ILE A 49 -11.13 6.80 2.85
CA ILE A 49 -12.35 7.23 3.56
C ILE A 49 -12.34 6.67 4.99
N GLY A 50 -12.93 7.38 5.94
CA GLY A 50 -12.96 7.05 7.37
C GLY A 50 -13.89 5.90 7.75
N THR A 51 -14.09 4.94 6.86
CA THR A 51 -15.01 3.82 7.07
C THR A 51 -14.38 2.69 7.87
N THR A 52 -15.26 1.85 8.44
CA THR A 52 -14.90 0.70 9.27
C THR A 52 -14.65 -0.58 8.47
N ASP A 53 -14.91 -0.66 7.17
CA ASP A 53 -14.64 -1.85 6.34
C ASP A 53 -13.39 -1.66 5.44
N SER A 54 -12.25 -1.44 6.08
CA SER A 54 -11.02 -0.99 5.43
C SER A 54 -9.85 -1.96 5.58
N TYR A 55 -10.14 -3.26 5.77
CA TYR A 55 -9.07 -4.25 5.84
C TYR A 55 -8.71 -4.82 4.47
N TRP A 56 -7.43 -5.07 4.30
CA TRP A 56 -6.78 -5.63 3.14
C TRP A 56 -5.90 -6.79 3.60
N ILE A 57 -5.85 -7.87 2.82
CA ILE A 57 -4.95 -8.98 3.06
C ILE A 57 -3.63 -8.66 2.34
N ILE A 58 -2.54 -8.66 3.10
CA ILE A 58 -1.19 -8.49 2.58
C ILE A 58 -0.53 -9.87 2.49
N GLN A 59 -0.03 -10.21 1.30
CA GLN A 59 0.61 -11.49 1.03
C GLN A 59 2.03 -11.28 0.51
N SER A 60 3.01 -11.96 1.12
CA SER A 60 4.40 -11.96 0.65
C SER A 60 4.53 -12.80 -0.63
N VAL A 61 5.10 -12.20 -1.67
CA VAL A 61 5.35 -12.86 -2.97
C VAL A 61 6.68 -13.61 -2.97
N ALA A 62 7.72 -13.03 -2.36
CA ALA A 62 9.06 -13.61 -2.32
C ALA A 62 9.54 -13.71 -0.86
N ARG A 63 9.09 -14.75 -0.16
CA ARG A 63 9.51 -15.00 1.23
C ARG A 63 11.04 -15.00 1.31
N ASP A 64 11.57 -14.24 2.27
CA ASP A 64 12.99 -14.22 2.67
C ASP A 64 14.00 -13.63 1.65
N ALA A 65 13.54 -13.16 0.48
CA ALA A 65 14.43 -12.58 -0.55
C ALA A 65 14.27 -11.07 -0.70
N LYS A 66 13.01 -10.60 -0.73
CA LYS A 66 12.67 -9.18 -0.92
C LYS A 66 11.36 -8.86 -0.20
N PRO A 67 11.18 -7.62 0.29
CA PRO A 67 9.94 -7.17 0.92
C PRO A 67 8.81 -6.91 -0.11
N TRP A 68 8.56 -7.88 -0.98
CA TRP A 68 7.61 -7.78 -2.09
C TRP A 68 6.28 -8.42 -1.74
N HIS A 69 5.21 -7.65 -1.93
CA HIS A 69 3.88 -8.04 -1.50
C HIS A 69 2.82 -7.74 -2.57
N THR A 70 1.79 -8.57 -2.59
CA THR A 70 0.50 -8.25 -3.20
C THR A 70 -0.48 -7.87 -2.10
N ILE A 71 -1.48 -7.07 -2.47
CA ILE A 71 -2.49 -6.57 -1.54
C ILE A 71 -3.86 -6.84 -2.16
N GLU A 72 -4.71 -7.55 -1.44
CA GLU A 72 -6.02 -7.98 -1.91
C GLU A 72 -7.13 -7.70 -0.90
N LYS A 73 -8.37 -7.65 -1.37
CA LYS A 73 -9.57 -7.66 -0.55
C LYS A 73 -10.52 -8.73 -1.05
N TYR A 74 -10.94 -9.63 -0.17
CA TYR A 74 -11.91 -10.67 -0.51
C TYR A 74 -13.33 -10.15 -0.42
N SER A 75 -14.08 -10.23 -1.52
CA SER A 75 -15.51 -9.92 -1.54
C SER A 75 -16.32 -11.18 -1.26
N ARG A 76 -17.06 -11.18 -0.15
CA ARG A 76 -17.98 -12.28 0.19
C ARG A 76 -19.18 -12.36 -0.77
N ILE A 77 -19.54 -11.26 -1.43
CA ILE A 77 -20.68 -11.18 -2.35
C ILE A 77 -20.35 -11.86 -3.67
N THR A 78 -19.19 -11.53 -4.25
CA THR A 78 -18.75 -12.07 -5.54
C THR A 78 -17.93 -13.35 -5.39
N GLN A 79 -17.54 -13.71 -4.16
CA GLN A 79 -16.64 -14.82 -3.84
C GLN A 79 -15.29 -14.73 -4.54
N GLN A 80 -14.81 -13.51 -4.79
CA GLN A 80 -13.57 -13.24 -5.51
C GLN A 80 -12.63 -12.37 -4.68
N SER A 81 -11.33 -12.60 -4.87
CA SER A 81 -10.29 -11.67 -4.43
C SER A 81 -10.18 -10.52 -5.44
N HIS A 82 -10.11 -9.31 -4.92
CA HIS A 82 -9.83 -8.10 -5.67
C HIS A 82 -8.45 -7.59 -5.27
N TYR A 83 -7.53 -7.60 -6.21
CA TYR A 83 -6.16 -7.15 -6.01
C TYR A 83 -6.01 -5.69 -6.44
N ILE A 84 -5.16 -4.93 -5.74
CA ILE A 84 -4.77 -3.60 -6.19
C ILE A 84 -3.94 -3.73 -7.46
N ASN A 85 -4.28 -2.93 -8.46
CA ASN A 85 -3.65 -2.98 -9.76
C ASN A 85 -3.39 -1.57 -10.35
N PHE A 86 -2.25 -1.43 -11.00
CA PHE A 86 -1.94 -0.35 -11.95
C PHE A 86 -1.72 -1.02 -13.30
N LYS A 87 -2.35 -0.53 -14.37
CA LYS A 87 -2.34 -1.21 -15.66
C LYS A 87 -1.08 -0.87 -16.47
N GLU A 88 -0.68 0.39 -16.45
CA GLU A 88 0.44 0.90 -17.22
C GLU A 88 1.70 1.12 -16.37
N HIS A 89 1.54 1.09 -15.04
CA HIS A 89 2.55 1.38 -14.04
C HIS A 89 3.28 2.70 -14.34
N LYS A 90 2.56 3.80 -14.55
CA LYS A 90 3.17 5.11 -14.84
C LYS A 90 2.77 6.19 -13.84
N ALA A 91 3.55 7.28 -13.81
CA ALA A 91 3.23 8.44 -12.98
C ALA A 91 1.84 9.02 -13.32
N GLY A 92 1.08 9.38 -12.28
CA GLY A 92 -0.28 9.88 -12.35
C GLY A 92 -1.36 8.82 -12.53
N GLU A 93 -1.00 7.54 -12.71
CA GLU A 93 -1.97 6.48 -12.95
C GLU A 93 -2.77 6.16 -11.66
N PRO A 94 -4.11 6.19 -11.69
CA PRO A 94 -4.93 5.81 -10.55
C PRO A 94 -4.92 4.28 -10.37
N ALA A 95 -4.96 3.85 -9.10
CA ALA A 95 -5.11 2.44 -8.76
C ALA A 95 -6.53 1.96 -9.04
N THR A 96 -6.63 0.77 -9.62
CA THR A 96 -7.88 0.04 -9.79
C THR A 96 -7.83 -1.32 -9.08
N ILE A 97 -8.90 -2.10 -9.22
CA ILE A 97 -8.94 -3.51 -8.81
C ILE A 97 -8.88 -4.46 -10.01
N SER A 98 -8.33 -5.64 -9.77
CA SER A 98 -8.29 -6.77 -10.72
C SER A 98 -8.67 -8.05 -9.98
N THR A 99 -9.35 -8.98 -10.65
CA THR A 99 -9.69 -10.30 -10.10
C THR A 99 -8.71 -11.40 -10.51
N GLY A 100 -7.74 -11.09 -11.37
CA GLY A 100 -6.75 -12.04 -11.88
C GLY A 100 -5.44 -11.98 -11.11
N ALA A 101 -4.59 -11.01 -11.47
CA ALA A 101 -3.34 -10.72 -10.78
C ALA A 101 -3.36 -9.28 -10.25
N GLY A 102 -2.69 -9.07 -9.12
CA GLY A 102 -2.38 -7.76 -8.57
C GLY A 102 -1.01 -7.28 -8.98
N SER A 103 -0.82 -5.97 -8.92
CA SER A 103 0.51 -5.38 -8.95
C SER A 103 1.30 -5.78 -7.71
N ILE A 104 2.62 -5.84 -7.84
CA ILE A 104 3.54 -6.18 -6.76
C ILE A 104 4.20 -4.90 -6.26
N PHE A 105 4.33 -4.81 -4.93
CA PHE A 105 4.87 -3.65 -4.27
C PHE A 105 6.02 -4.01 -3.34
N GLU A 106 7.10 -3.24 -3.40
CA GLU A 106 8.15 -3.23 -2.40
C GLU A 106 7.73 -2.35 -1.22
N PHE A 107 7.69 -2.94 -0.03
CA PHE A 107 7.35 -2.26 1.22
C PHE A 107 8.62 -1.68 1.82
N GLU A 108 8.68 -0.35 1.90
CA GLU A 108 9.82 0.37 2.45
C GLU A 108 9.47 0.95 3.81
N TYR A 109 10.17 0.51 4.86
CA TYR A 109 10.01 1.06 6.21
C TYR A 109 10.68 2.44 6.31
N ALA A 110 9.89 3.47 6.60
CA ALA A 110 10.36 4.85 6.72
C ALA A 110 10.60 5.31 8.18
N GLY A 111 10.45 4.41 9.16
CA GLY A 111 10.55 4.73 10.60
C GLY A 111 9.19 4.96 11.26
N PHE A 112 9.12 4.84 12.59
CA PHE A 112 7.92 5.18 13.39
C PHE A 112 6.61 4.51 12.93
N ALA A 113 6.68 3.25 12.49
CA ALA A 113 5.55 2.49 11.93
C ALA A 113 4.96 3.09 10.63
N ILE A 114 5.74 3.92 9.93
CA ILE A 114 5.41 4.48 8.63
C ILE A 114 6.07 3.65 7.53
N PHE A 115 5.32 3.44 6.45
CA PHE A 115 5.71 2.71 5.27
C PHE A 115 5.52 3.58 4.02
N ARG A 116 6.33 3.29 3.01
CA ARG A 116 6.09 3.66 1.61
C ARG A 116 5.95 2.39 0.79
N PHE A 117 5.23 2.46 -0.32
CA PHE A 117 5.02 1.33 -1.21
C PHE A 117 5.50 1.70 -2.60
N ALA A 118 6.56 1.04 -3.07
CA ALA A 118 7.10 1.24 -4.41
C ALA A 118 6.56 0.17 -5.35
N SER A 119 6.08 0.56 -6.54
CA SER A 119 5.71 -0.39 -7.60
C SER A 119 6.98 -1.03 -8.15
N ILE A 120 7.06 -2.36 -8.17
CA ILE A 120 8.20 -3.07 -8.78
C ILE A 120 7.97 -3.40 -10.25
N ASP A 121 6.73 -3.30 -10.71
CA ASP A 121 6.31 -3.62 -12.08
C ASP A 121 6.57 -2.47 -13.08
N HIS A 122 7.15 -1.35 -12.62
CA HIS A 122 7.48 -0.24 -13.51
C HIS A 122 8.63 -0.63 -14.47
N PRO A 123 8.47 -0.45 -15.80
CA PRO A 123 9.46 -0.91 -16.78
C PRO A 123 10.81 -0.18 -16.69
N ASP A 124 10.86 1.07 -16.19
CA ASP A 124 12.12 1.79 -15.99
C ASP A 124 12.66 1.58 -14.57
N LEU A 125 13.67 0.72 -14.45
CA LEU A 125 14.33 0.42 -13.17
C LEU A 125 15.04 1.62 -12.53
N LYS A 126 15.23 2.74 -13.25
CA LYS A 126 15.86 3.95 -12.69
C LYS A 126 14.86 4.86 -11.98
N THR A 127 13.58 4.74 -12.29
CA THR A 127 12.54 5.62 -11.75
C THR A 127 11.62 4.81 -10.86
N LYS A 128 11.80 4.90 -9.54
CA LYS A 128 10.85 4.29 -8.60
C LYS A 128 9.56 5.13 -8.56
N LEU A 129 8.43 4.45 -8.74
CA LEU A 129 7.11 5.03 -8.55
C LEU A 129 6.51 4.53 -7.25
N TYR A 130 5.98 5.44 -6.46
CA TYR A 130 5.42 5.19 -5.15
C TYR A 130 3.93 5.45 -5.13
N TRP A 131 3.24 4.66 -4.30
CA TRP A 131 1.89 4.96 -3.88
C TRP A 131 1.80 6.39 -3.34
N THR A 132 0.83 7.12 -3.87
CA THR A 132 0.60 8.52 -3.58
C THR A 132 -0.88 8.76 -3.43
N VAL A 133 -1.29 9.40 -2.33
CA VAL A 133 -2.68 9.84 -2.17
C VAL A 133 -2.88 11.17 -2.89
N LYS A 134 -3.77 11.15 -3.87
CA LYS A 134 -4.21 12.32 -4.63
C LYS A 134 -5.58 12.77 -4.15
N ASN A 135 -5.88 14.05 -4.33
CA ASN A 135 -7.19 14.62 -4.05
C ASN A 135 -7.74 15.25 -5.34
N ASN A 136 -8.91 14.78 -5.80
CA ASN A 136 -9.64 15.38 -6.93
C ASN A 136 -10.80 16.30 -6.48
N GLY A 137 -11.01 16.38 -5.16
CA GLY A 137 -12.03 17.20 -4.52
C GLY A 137 -11.49 18.52 -4.00
N THR A 138 -12.26 19.16 -3.12
CA THR A 138 -11.83 20.37 -2.40
C THR A 138 -11.29 20.00 -1.03
N GLU A 139 -10.74 20.96 -0.28
CA GLU A 139 -10.33 20.73 1.11
C GLU A 139 -11.52 20.38 2.02
N SER A 140 -12.70 20.96 1.76
CA SER A 140 -13.93 20.71 2.54
C SER A 140 -14.67 19.43 2.13
N GLN A 141 -14.43 18.94 0.92
CA GLN A 141 -15.02 17.72 0.37
C GLN A 141 -13.94 16.96 -0.41
N PRO A 142 -13.01 16.30 0.30
CA PRO A 142 -11.90 15.61 -0.34
C PRO A 142 -12.39 14.36 -1.08
N ASP A 143 -11.87 14.15 -2.29
CA ASP A 143 -12.06 12.93 -3.07
C ASP A 143 -10.69 12.26 -3.22
N LEU A 144 -10.32 11.51 -2.18
CA LEU A 144 -8.99 10.94 -2.03
C LEU A 144 -8.89 9.59 -2.74
N TYR A 145 -7.89 9.45 -3.61
CA TYR A 145 -7.65 8.23 -4.37
C TYR A 145 -6.16 7.87 -4.40
N LEU A 146 -5.89 6.59 -4.63
CA LEU A 146 -4.52 6.08 -4.77
C LEU A 146 -4.02 6.23 -6.21
N ALA A 147 -2.79 6.70 -6.37
CA ALA A 147 -2.09 6.77 -7.65
C ALA A 147 -0.59 6.43 -7.50
N LEU A 148 0.12 6.29 -8.61
CA LEU A 148 1.58 6.22 -8.64
C LEU A 148 2.20 7.58 -8.95
N GLU A 149 3.26 7.97 -8.24
CA GLU A 149 4.07 9.14 -8.56
C GLU A 149 5.56 8.90 -8.26
N PRO A 150 6.49 9.67 -8.87
CA PRO A 150 7.90 9.65 -8.48
C PRO A 150 8.10 10.01 -7.00
N GLU A 151 9.25 9.62 -6.46
CA GLU A 151 9.59 9.93 -5.06
C GLU A 151 9.47 11.42 -4.74
N GLY A 152 8.89 11.74 -3.59
CA GLY A 152 8.80 13.10 -3.07
C GLY A 152 7.67 13.94 -3.68
N VAL A 153 6.86 13.34 -4.58
CA VAL A 153 5.69 13.99 -5.16
C VAL A 153 4.44 13.63 -4.36
N GLY A 154 3.88 14.60 -3.65
CA GLY A 154 2.62 14.43 -2.93
C GLY A 154 2.75 13.62 -1.63
N TYR A 155 1.70 12.87 -1.28
CA TYR A 155 1.57 12.23 0.02
C TYR A 155 1.77 10.70 -0.08
N GLN A 156 2.99 10.26 0.24
CA GLN A 156 3.48 8.90 -0.03
C GLN A 156 3.74 8.06 1.23
N ILE A 157 3.24 8.50 2.37
CA ILE A 157 3.50 7.88 3.68
C ILE A 157 2.22 7.29 4.26
N PHE A 158 2.33 6.05 4.71
CA PHE A 158 1.21 5.25 5.16
C PHE A 158 1.52 4.55 6.48
N THR A 159 0.49 4.28 7.27
CA THR A 159 0.59 3.36 8.41
C THR A 159 -0.16 2.07 8.09
N VAL A 160 0.33 0.96 8.64
CA VAL A 160 -0.21 -0.38 8.42
C VAL A 160 -0.51 -0.99 9.79
N PHE A 161 -1.79 -1.20 10.09
CA PHE A 161 -2.25 -1.69 11.39
C PHE A 161 -2.85 -3.09 11.26
N ASN A 162 -2.35 -4.04 12.04
CA ASN A 162 -2.94 -5.38 12.06
C ASN A 162 -4.38 -5.31 12.54
N ARG A 163 -5.29 -5.88 11.74
CA ARG A 163 -6.70 -5.97 12.06
C ARG A 163 -7.10 -7.44 12.16
N PRO A 164 -6.96 -8.07 13.33
CA PRO A 164 -7.34 -9.46 13.49
C PRO A 164 -8.81 -9.64 13.11
N VAL A 165 -9.05 -10.45 12.09
CA VAL A 165 -10.42 -10.82 11.69
C VAL A 165 -10.91 -11.79 12.76
N ILE A 166 -11.78 -11.30 13.64
CA ILE A 166 -12.50 -12.17 14.58
C ILE A 166 -13.53 -12.94 13.73
N PRO A 167 -13.50 -14.29 13.73
CA PRO A 167 -14.39 -15.14 12.93
C PRO A 167 -15.88 -14.84 13.15
#